data_AF-A0A1G8ZFQ2-F1
#
_entry.id   AF-A0A1G8ZFQ2-F1
#
_cell.length_a   1.000
_cell.length_b   1.000
_cell.length_c   1.000
_cell.angle_alpha   90.00
_cell.angle_beta   90.00
_cell.angle_gamma   90.00
#
_symmetry.space_group_name_H-M   'P 1'
#
loop_
_entity.id
_entity.type
_entity.pdbx_description
1 polymer ?
#
loop_
_entity_poly.entity_id
_entity_poly.type
_entity_poly.pdbx_seq_one_letter_code
_entity_poly.pdbx_strand_id
1 'polypeptide(L)'
;MKYSLTLPFSSLIEKFNSIIEAANLIIQDTTVSGKKLYEFNNEITAQVNIVLEQSIRPNAKVFIKFFYNNSDLLFYDFLKSKDDTHDAEFEKSEIERKINCLRFLIEMLGLVNSFTESDGDNVVIHGITEKKDFLLEKLHKVFNDKFYSISSIFRFNDIKFRDNETEELAEDLNKKGYVHRESDYKGDAVKLTIKGASYIERKLKQRGNKKVLSDDLYKKLDEITKRLKALGFGQEIIFNEIEELRDLQSKLSKKTWSQVLKGKLLDLGLEQAINKETAFMIYEFLTNDKLKLM
;
A
#
# COMPACT_ATOMS: atom_id res chain seq x y z
N MET A 1 -3.18 -14.36 6.41
CA MET A 1 -4.62 -14.47 6.11
C MET A 1 -5.04 -13.23 5.33
N LYS A 2 -5.38 -13.40 4.05
CA LYS A 2 -5.82 -12.30 3.19
C LYS A 2 -7.26 -11.93 3.54
N TYR A 3 -7.49 -10.66 3.91
CA TYR A 3 -8.84 -10.16 4.18
C TYR A 3 -9.54 -9.82 2.87
N SER A 4 -10.87 -9.92 2.84
CA SER A 4 -11.69 -9.44 1.72
C SER A 4 -12.97 -8.77 2.23
N LEU A 5 -13.56 -7.94 1.38
CA LEU A 5 -14.86 -7.34 1.66
C LEU A 5 -15.99 -8.13 1.00
N THR A 6 -17.15 -8.17 1.66
CA THR A 6 -18.40 -8.72 1.09
C THR A 6 -19.19 -7.68 0.28
N LEU A 7 -18.78 -6.41 0.36
CA LEU A 7 -19.40 -5.27 -0.30
C LEU A 7 -18.33 -4.25 -0.73
N PRO A 8 -18.62 -3.34 -1.68
CA PRO A 8 -17.65 -2.35 -2.14
C PRO A 8 -17.11 -1.50 -0.98
N PHE A 9 -15.82 -1.16 -1.00
CA PHE A 9 -15.21 -0.37 0.08
C PHE A 9 -15.93 0.97 0.32
N SER A 10 -16.39 1.64 -0.74
CA SER A 10 -17.19 2.86 -0.62
C SER A 10 -18.45 2.65 0.25
N SER A 11 -19.18 1.56 0.03
CA SER A 11 -20.38 1.23 0.79
C SER A 11 -20.08 0.88 2.25
N LEU A 12 -18.90 0.34 2.56
CA LEU A 12 -18.45 0.16 3.95
C LEU A 12 -18.23 1.51 4.63
N ILE A 13 -17.57 2.43 3.94
CA ILE A 13 -17.30 3.78 4.46
C ILE A 13 -18.60 4.57 4.67
N GLU A 14 -19.55 4.48 3.75
CA GLU A 14 -20.88 5.10 3.89
C GLU A 14 -21.60 4.64 5.16
N LYS A 15 -21.57 3.34 5.48
CA LYS A 15 -22.17 2.81 6.71
C LYS A 15 -21.53 3.41 7.97
N PHE A 16 -20.20 3.51 8.01
CA PHE A 16 -19.52 4.12 9.15
C PHE A 16 -19.75 5.63 9.25
N ASN A 17 -19.81 6.34 8.13
CA ASN A 17 -20.12 7.77 8.12
C ASN A 17 -21.53 8.04 8.63
N SER A 18 -22.51 7.19 8.29
CA SER A 18 -23.87 7.29 8.84
C SER A 18 -23.89 7.16 10.38
N ILE A 19 -23.09 6.24 10.95
CA ILE A 19 -22.92 6.12 12.41
C ILE A 19 -22.32 7.41 13.00
N ILE A 20 -21.27 7.96 12.36
CA ILE A 20 -20.62 9.20 12.78
C ILE A 20 -21.59 10.39 12.73
N GLU A 21 -22.39 10.51 11.67
CA GLU A 21 -23.36 11.58 11.51
C GLU A 21 -24.43 11.53 12.60
N ALA A 22 -25.02 10.35 12.85
CA ALA A 22 -25.97 10.15 13.94
C ALA A 22 -25.37 10.52 15.31
N ALA A 23 -24.11 10.14 15.54
CA ALA A 23 -23.41 10.46 16.78
C ALA A 23 -23.12 11.96 16.95
N ASN A 24 -22.77 12.69 15.89
CA ASN A 24 -22.61 14.14 15.97
C ASN A 24 -23.94 14.84 16.26
N LEU A 25 -25.05 14.38 15.68
CA LEU A 25 -26.37 14.95 15.92
C LEU A 25 -26.78 14.82 17.40
N ILE A 26 -26.59 13.65 18.01
CA ILE A 26 -26.99 13.43 19.41
C ILE A 26 -26.11 14.22 20.40
N ILE A 27 -24.82 14.41 20.10
CA ILE A 27 -23.93 15.23 20.94
C ILE A 27 -24.35 16.71 20.92
N GLN A 28 -24.78 17.22 19.77
CA GLN A 28 -25.20 18.61 19.62
C GLN A 28 -26.55 18.90 20.29
N ASP A 29 -27.38 17.88 20.50
CA ASP A 29 -28.65 18.03 21.20
C ASP A 29 -28.42 18.22 22.71
N THR A 30 -28.77 19.41 23.22
CA THR A 30 -28.64 19.77 24.64
C THR A 30 -29.80 19.25 25.49
N THR A 31 -30.83 18.68 24.87
CA THR A 31 -32.03 18.16 25.55
C THR A 31 -31.96 16.68 25.89
N VAL A 32 -30.95 15.96 25.36
CA VAL A 32 -30.78 14.52 25.59
C VAL A 32 -30.22 14.26 26.98
N SER A 33 -30.95 13.47 27.77
CA SER A 33 -30.48 13.00 29.09
C SER A 33 -29.23 12.13 28.97
N GLY A 34 -28.33 12.17 29.95
CA GLY A 34 -27.14 11.32 29.96
C GLY A 34 -27.44 9.82 29.90
N LYS A 35 -28.55 9.34 30.46
CA LYS A 35 -28.98 7.93 30.28
C LYS A 35 -29.19 7.55 28.80
N LYS A 36 -29.87 8.40 28.02
CA LYS A 36 -30.06 8.20 26.58
C LYS A 36 -28.72 8.27 25.82
N LEU A 37 -27.82 9.17 26.22
CA LEU A 37 -26.47 9.25 25.64
C LEU A 37 -25.68 7.97 25.92
N TYR A 38 -25.75 7.42 27.14
CA TYR A 38 -25.14 6.14 27.48
C TYR A 38 -25.70 4.97 26.66
N GLU A 39 -27.02 4.88 26.52
CA GLU A 39 -27.67 3.86 25.68
C GLU A 39 -27.19 3.97 24.22
N PHE A 40 -27.15 5.19 23.67
CA PHE A 40 -26.64 5.43 22.32
C PHE A 40 -25.13 5.14 22.18
N ASN A 41 -24.34 5.46 23.20
CA ASN A 41 -22.92 5.17 23.26
C ASN A 41 -22.64 3.66 23.11
N ASN A 42 -23.44 2.82 23.78
CA ASN A 42 -23.38 1.37 23.61
C ASN A 42 -23.86 0.91 22.23
N GLU A 43 -24.89 1.56 21.69
CA GLU A 43 -25.42 1.29 20.35
C GLU A 43 -24.36 1.50 19.26
N ILE A 44 -23.56 2.57 19.32
CA ILE A 44 -22.45 2.81 18.37
C ILE A 44 -21.53 1.59 18.28
N THR A 45 -21.12 1.06 19.44
CA THR A 45 -20.23 -0.11 19.50
C THR A 45 -20.89 -1.34 18.86
N ALA A 46 -22.18 -1.57 19.14
CA ALA A 46 -22.93 -2.67 18.56
C ALA A 46 -23.04 -2.52 17.02
N GLN A 47 -23.37 -1.33 16.54
CA GLN A 47 -23.48 -1.06 15.11
C GLN A 47 -22.14 -1.22 14.38
N VAL A 48 -21.03 -0.71 14.94
CA VAL A 48 -19.69 -0.88 14.37
C VAL A 48 -19.32 -2.36 14.27
N ASN A 49 -19.58 -3.15 15.32
CA ASN A 49 -19.36 -4.59 15.30
C ASN A 49 -20.16 -5.27 14.18
N ILE A 50 -21.46 -5.00 14.09
CA ILE A 50 -22.35 -5.56 13.05
C ILE A 50 -21.81 -5.23 11.66
N VAL A 51 -21.45 -3.96 11.41
CA VAL A 51 -20.91 -3.53 10.11
C VAL A 51 -19.62 -4.29 9.79
N LEU A 52 -18.68 -4.40 10.74
CA LEU A 52 -17.41 -5.13 10.53
C LEU A 52 -17.65 -6.62 10.26
N GLU A 53 -18.47 -7.29 11.07
CA GLU A 53 -18.76 -8.72 10.94
C GLU A 53 -19.48 -9.08 9.64
N GLN A 54 -20.36 -8.21 9.16
CA GLN A 54 -21.03 -8.41 7.88
C GLN A 54 -20.12 -8.13 6.69
N SER A 55 -19.20 -7.18 6.84
CA SER A 55 -18.43 -6.62 5.71
C SER A 55 -17.08 -7.30 5.49
N ILE A 56 -16.43 -7.84 6.53
CA ILE A 56 -15.05 -8.34 6.45
C ILE A 56 -15.01 -9.87 6.58
N ARG A 57 -14.22 -10.50 5.68
CA ARG A 57 -13.92 -11.93 5.68
C ARG A 57 -12.40 -12.17 5.70
N PRO A 58 -11.93 -13.35 6.15
CA PRO A 58 -12.73 -14.40 6.81
C PRO A 58 -13.02 -14.10 8.28
N ASN A 59 -12.32 -13.15 8.90
CA ASN A 59 -12.45 -12.87 10.33
C ASN A 59 -12.32 -11.37 10.63
N ALA A 60 -13.43 -10.75 11.02
CA ALA A 60 -13.48 -9.33 11.39
C ALA A 60 -12.92 -9.03 12.80
N LYS A 61 -12.71 -10.06 13.64
CA LYS A 61 -12.36 -9.89 15.07
C LYS A 61 -11.10 -9.06 15.29
N VAL A 62 -10.14 -9.10 14.37
CA VAL A 62 -8.91 -8.31 14.51
C VAL A 62 -9.21 -6.80 14.39
N PHE A 63 -10.09 -6.40 13.49
CA PHE A 63 -10.52 -5.00 13.33
C PHE A 63 -11.44 -4.56 14.46
N ILE A 64 -12.30 -5.46 14.94
CA ILE A 64 -13.14 -5.23 16.12
C ILE A 64 -12.26 -4.98 17.35
N LYS A 65 -11.30 -5.88 17.62
CA LYS A 65 -10.34 -5.71 18.71
C LYS A 65 -9.53 -4.43 18.56
N PHE A 66 -9.15 -4.07 17.34
CA PHE A 66 -8.49 -2.80 17.06
C PHE A 66 -9.38 -1.62 17.45
N PHE A 67 -10.66 -1.62 17.07
CA PHE A 67 -11.61 -0.59 17.48
C PHE A 67 -11.69 -0.50 19.00
N TYR A 68 -11.97 -1.59 19.72
CA TYR A 68 -12.04 -1.61 21.19
C TYR A 68 -10.77 -1.10 21.88
N ASN A 69 -9.60 -1.58 21.45
CA ASN A 69 -8.33 -1.18 22.06
C ASN A 69 -8.05 0.32 21.92
N ASN A 70 -8.60 0.99 20.90
CA ASN A 70 -8.48 2.44 20.74
C ASN A 70 -9.69 3.17 21.34
N SER A 71 -10.84 2.51 21.42
CA SER A 71 -12.11 3.05 21.88
C SER A 71 -12.43 2.77 23.34
N ASP A 72 -11.58 2.11 24.12
CA ASP A 72 -11.82 1.84 25.55
C ASP A 72 -10.67 2.36 26.41
N LEU A 73 -11.01 3.09 27.47
CA LEU A 73 -10.08 3.41 28.54
C LEU A 73 -10.10 2.28 29.57
N LEU A 74 -9.08 1.41 29.56
CA LEU A 74 -8.87 0.41 30.64
C LEU A 74 -8.80 1.03 32.05
N PHE A 75 -8.58 2.34 32.16
CA PHE A 75 -8.38 3.05 33.43
C PHE A 75 -9.67 3.60 34.05
N TYR A 76 -10.79 3.70 33.31
CA TYR A 76 -11.97 4.44 33.78
C TYR A 76 -13.12 3.57 34.31
N ASP A 77 -13.17 2.28 33.98
CA ASP A 77 -14.08 1.32 34.64
C ASP A 77 -13.85 1.26 36.16
N PHE A 78 -12.64 1.60 36.64
CA PHE A 78 -12.31 1.70 38.05
C PHE A 78 -13.03 2.87 38.77
N LEU A 79 -13.24 4.00 38.08
CA LEU A 79 -13.90 5.19 38.65
C LEU A 79 -15.43 5.12 38.61
N LYS A 80 -15.99 4.28 37.72
CA LYS A 80 -17.43 4.13 37.48
C LYS A 80 -18.18 3.34 38.57
N SER A 81 -17.48 2.78 39.55
CA SER A 81 -18.07 1.90 40.58
C SER A 81 -18.81 2.61 41.72
N LYS A 82 -19.04 3.93 41.67
CA LYS A 82 -19.60 4.66 42.83
C LYS A 82 -20.79 5.59 42.61
N ASP A 83 -21.18 5.94 41.39
CA ASP A 83 -22.40 6.74 41.18
C ASP A 83 -23.07 6.40 39.84
N ASP A 84 -24.34 6.01 39.87
CA ASP A 84 -25.20 5.70 38.70
C ASP A 84 -25.61 6.96 37.90
N THR A 85 -24.96 8.09 38.14
CA THR A 85 -25.26 9.34 37.45
C THR A 85 -24.57 9.33 36.08
N HIS A 86 -25.31 8.93 35.06
CA HIS A 86 -24.94 9.15 33.66
C HIS A 86 -24.90 10.66 33.39
N ASP A 87 -23.78 11.29 33.71
CA ASP A 87 -23.53 12.68 33.40
C ASP A 87 -23.52 12.88 31.89
N ALA A 88 -24.28 13.86 31.41
CA ALA A 88 -24.48 14.07 29.97
C ALA A 88 -23.20 14.56 29.28
N GLU A 89 -22.38 15.37 29.96
CA GLU A 89 -21.12 15.86 29.41
C GLU A 89 -20.12 14.71 29.27
N PHE A 90 -20.02 13.86 30.30
CA PHE A 90 -19.20 12.65 30.24
C PHE A 90 -19.61 11.71 29.09
N GLU A 91 -20.90 11.39 28.94
CA GLU A 91 -21.32 10.49 27.86
C GLU A 91 -21.12 11.12 26.47
N LYS A 92 -21.26 12.44 26.32
CA LYS A 92 -20.89 13.14 25.08
C LYS A 92 -19.40 12.99 24.77
N SER A 93 -18.52 13.19 25.76
CA SER A 93 -17.09 13.00 25.63
C SER A 93 -16.73 11.57 25.17
N GLU A 94 -17.40 10.56 25.72
CA GLU A 94 -17.20 9.17 25.33
C GLU A 94 -17.66 8.89 23.89
N ILE A 95 -18.79 9.47 23.47
CA ILE A 95 -19.25 9.38 22.08
C ILE A 95 -18.26 10.07 21.14
N GLU A 96 -17.77 11.27 21.45
CA GLU A 96 -16.77 11.99 20.65
C GLU A 96 -15.49 11.17 20.48
N ARG A 97 -15.05 10.52 21.56
CA ARG A 97 -13.91 9.61 21.53
C ARG A 97 -14.14 8.43 20.59
N LYS A 98 -15.31 7.80 20.64
CA LYS A 98 -15.68 6.72 19.70
C LYS A 98 -15.76 7.19 18.26
N ILE A 99 -16.26 8.40 18.00
CA ILE A 99 -16.24 9.02 16.67
C ILE A 99 -14.79 9.12 16.17
N ASN A 100 -13.87 9.62 16.99
CA ASN A 100 -12.46 9.74 16.63
C ASN A 100 -11.81 8.38 16.36
N CYS A 101 -12.14 7.36 17.17
CA CYS A 101 -11.69 6.00 16.96
C CYS A 101 -12.24 5.39 15.67
N LEU A 102 -13.52 5.64 15.35
CA LEU A 102 -14.14 5.15 14.14
C LEU A 102 -13.54 5.81 12.90
N ARG A 103 -13.25 7.11 12.94
CA ARG A 103 -12.51 7.82 11.89
C ARG A 103 -11.12 7.22 11.68
N PHE A 104 -10.41 6.91 12.76
CA PHE A 104 -9.11 6.26 12.67
C PHE A 104 -9.19 4.83 12.12
N LEU A 105 -10.22 4.06 12.49
CA LEU A 105 -10.50 2.76 11.89
C LEU A 105 -10.74 2.87 10.38
N ILE A 106 -11.56 3.83 9.94
CA ILE A 106 -11.81 4.10 8.50
C ILE A 106 -10.48 4.33 7.75
N GLU A 107 -9.61 5.18 8.30
CA GLU A 107 -8.28 5.44 7.71
C GLU A 107 -7.45 4.15 7.64
N MET A 108 -7.40 3.37 8.72
CA MET A 108 -6.69 2.08 8.75
C MET A 108 -7.23 1.06 7.76
N LEU A 109 -8.56 0.98 7.59
CA LEU A 109 -9.19 0.13 6.57
C LEU A 109 -8.78 0.58 5.15
N GLY A 110 -8.66 1.90 4.93
CA GLY A 110 -8.15 2.46 3.68
C GLY A 110 -6.68 2.12 3.37
N LEU A 111 -5.91 1.69 4.38
CA LEU A 111 -4.54 1.21 4.20
C LEU A 111 -4.45 -0.27 3.82
N VAL A 112 -5.56 -1.02 3.86
CA VAL A 112 -5.59 -2.43 3.49
C VAL A 112 -5.69 -2.58 1.96
N ASN A 113 -4.68 -3.20 1.34
CA ASN A 113 -4.61 -3.38 -0.13
C ASN A 113 -5.86 -4.06 -0.66
N SER A 114 -6.24 -5.18 -0.05
CA SER A 114 -7.36 -5.99 -0.53
C SER A 114 -8.73 -5.31 -0.44
N PHE A 115 -8.82 -4.16 0.23
CA PHE A 115 -10.05 -3.36 0.31
C PHE A 115 -10.06 -2.23 -0.73
N THR A 116 -8.90 -1.71 -1.08
CA THR A 116 -8.79 -0.44 -1.84
C THR A 116 -8.20 -0.59 -3.24
N GLU A 117 -7.50 -1.68 -3.51
CA GLU A 117 -6.84 -1.94 -4.79
C GLU A 117 -7.63 -3.01 -5.54
N SER A 118 -7.99 -2.74 -6.81
CA SER A 118 -8.60 -3.74 -7.69
C SER A 118 -7.69 -4.96 -7.79
N ASP A 119 -8.22 -6.15 -7.50
CA ASP A 119 -7.52 -7.44 -7.52
C ASP A 119 -6.45 -7.51 -8.63
N GLY A 120 -5.18 -7.35 -8.26
CA GLY A 120 -4.09 -7.29 -9.25
C GLY A 120 -2.70 -7.24 -8.66
N ASP A 121 -2.45 -6.38 -7.67
CA ASP A 121 -1.12 -6.32 -7.04
C ASP A 121 -1.10 -7.17 -5.77
N ASN A 122 -0.88 -8.47 -5.93
CA ASN A 122 -0.30 -9.24 -4.82
C ASN A 122 1.08 -8.62 -4.56
N VAL A 123 1.17 -7.67 -3.63
CA VAL A 123 2.45 -7.09 -3.23
C VAL A 123 3.28 -8.19 -2.61
N VAL A 124 4.17 -8.78 -3.40
CA VAL A 124 5.08 -9.81 -2.91
C VAL A 124 6.26 -9.11 -2.26
N ILE A 125 6.25 -9.09 -0.93
CA ILE A 125 7.30 -8.46 -0.13
C ILE A 125 8.32 -9.53 0.27
N HIS A 126 9.48 -9.49 -0.39
CA HIS A 126 10.55 -10.47 -0.16
C HIS A 126 11.62 -10.00 0.83
N GLY A 127 11.72 -8.70 1.12
CA GLY A 127 12.80 -8.14 1.92
C GLY A 127 12.44 -6.89 2.73
N ILE A 128 13.43 -6.43 3.51
CA ILE A 128 13.29 -5.27 4.40
C ILE A 128 13.10 -3.96 3.62
N THR A 129 13.73 -3.84 2.45
CA THR A 129 13.59 -2.66 1.59
C THR A 129 12.15 -2.53 1.09
N GLU A 130 11.56 -3.63 0.61
CA GLU A 130 10.19 -3.69 0.14
C GLU A 130 9.20 -3.39 1.26
N LYS A 131 9.47 -3.85 2.50
CA LYS A 131 8.66 -3.49 3.68
C LYS A 131 8.69 -2.00 4.00
N LYS A 132 9.87 -1.37 3.95
CA LYS A 132 10.02 0.08 4.17
C LYS A 132 9.27 0.88 3.11
N ASP A 133 9.44 0.47 1.86
CA ASP A 133 8.78 1.08 0.72
C ASP A 133 7.26 0.97 0.84
N PHE A 134 6.75 -0.23 1.12
CA PHE A 134 5.34 -0.48 1.35
C PHE A 134 4.80 0.40 2.48
N LEU A 135 5.47 0.43 3.63
CA LEU A 135 5.07 1.24 4.77
C LEU A 135 4.99 2.73 4.40
N LEU A 136 6.03 3.29 3.78
CA LEU A 136 6.05 4.70 3.41
C LEU A 136 5.00 5.04 2.36
N GLU A 137 4.73 4.14 1.40
CA GLU A 137 3.64 4.29 0.43
C GLU A 137 2.27 4.29 1.12
N LYS A 138 2.06 3.46 2.15
CA LYS A 138 0.84 3.46 2.96
C LYS A 138 0.66 4.74 3.75
N LEU A 139 1.70 5.16 4.47
CA LEU A 139 1.63 6.41 5.23
C LEU A 139 1.43 7.63 4.31
N HIS A 140 1.95 7.60 3.08
CA HIS A 140 1.73 8.65 2.09
C HIS A 140 0.27 8.74 1.63
N LYS A 141 -0.49 7.63 1.60
CA LYS A 141 -1.94 7.66 1.25
C LYS A 141 -2.77 8.46 2.25
N VAL A 142 -2.37 8.47 3.53
CA VAL A 142 -3.10 9.14 4.61
C VAL A 142 -2.50 10.47 5.03
N PHE A 143 -1.25 10.76 4.61
CA PHE A 143 -0.42 11.94 4.92
C PHE A 143 -1.09 13.01 5.80
N ASN A 144 -1.13 12.74 7.10
CA ASN A 144 -1.77 13.56 8.11
C ASN A 144 -0.97 13.55 9.42
N ASP A 145 -1.48 14.23 10.45
CA ASP A 145 -0.78 14.40 11.72
C ASP A 145 -0.88 13.24 12.71
N LYS A 146 -1.48 12.12 12.32
CA LYS A 146 -1.67 10.95 13.18
C LYS A 146 -0.49 9.97 13.10
N PHE A 147 -0.32 9.21 14.18
CA PHE A 147 0.63 8.11 14.23
C PHE A 147 -0.07 6.78 13.92
N TYR A 148 0.61 5.92 13.17
CA TYR A 148 0.11 4.62 12.75
C TYR A 148 1.09 3.53 13.17
N SER A 149 0.57 2.47 13.79
CA SER A 149 1.38 1.31 14.16
C SER A 149 1.80 0.52 12.92
N ILE A 150 3.12 0.37 12.73
CA ILE A 150 3.71 -0.42 11.63
C ILE A 150 3.21 -1.87 11.68
N SER A 151 3.19 -2.50 12.87
CA SER A 151 2.71 -3.87 13.04
C SER A 151 1.24 -4.02 12.67
N SER A 152 0.40 -3.01 12.95
CA SER A 152 -1.00 -3.01 12.53
C SER A 152 -1.13 -2.92 11.01
N ILE A 153 -0.40 -2.01 10.36
CA ILE A 153 -0.36 -1.88 8.90
C ILE A 153 0.08 -3.20 8.26
N PHE A 154 1.15 -3.81 8.75
CA PHE A 154 1.66 -5.08 8.23
C PHE A 154 0.69 -6.23 8.47
N ARG A 155 0.13 -6.35 9.68
CA ARG A 155 -0.83 -7.41 10.03
C ARG A 155 -2.08 -7.35 9.18
N PHE A 156 -2.62 -6.16 8.91
CA PHE A 156 -3.81 -6.02 8.07
C PHE A 156 -3.54 -6.31 6.59
N ASN A 157 -2.29 -6.20 6.15
CA ASN A 157 -1.86 -6.50 4.79
C ASN A 157 -1.19 -7.87 4.62
N ASP A 158 -1.31 -8.75 5.62
CA ASP A 158 -0.71 -10.09 5.63
C ASP A 158 0.82 -10.12 5.44
N ILE A 159 1.50 -9.07 5.88
CA ILE A 159 2.95 -8.95 5.83
C ILE A 159 3.51 -9.53 7.12
N LYS A 160 4.29 -10.60 7.00
CA LYS A 160 4.98 -11.22 8.13
C LYS A 160 6.16 -10.37 8.58
N PHE A 161 6.42 -10.35 9.88
CA PHE A 161 7.58 -9.71 10.49
C PHE A 161 8.01 -10.48 11.73
N ARG A 162 9.30 -10.43 12.08
CA ARG A 162 9.85 -11.06 13.28
C ARG A 162 9.63 -10.18 14.52
N ASP A 163 9.91 -10.74 15.69
CA ASP A 163 9.87 -9.98 16.95
C ASP A 163 10.75 -8.74 16.89
N ASN A 164 10.22 -7.62 17.39
CA ASN A 164 10.82 -6.28 17.40
C ASN A 164 11.16 -5.67 16.02
N GLU A 165 10.89 -6.36 14.91
CA GLU A 165 11.23 -5.84 13.57
C GLU A 165 10.56 -4.49 13.29
N THR A 166 9.31 -4.32 13.71
CA THR A 166 8.57 -3.08 13.46
C THR A 166 9.09 -1.91 14.26
N GLU A 167 9.60 -2.14 15.47
CA GLU A 167 10.28 -1.11 16.28
C GLU A 167 11.63 -0.73 15.65
N GLU A 168 12.43 -1.72 15.21
CA GLU A 168 13.68 -1.46 14.50
C GLU A 168 13.45 -0.68 13.20
N LEU A 169 12.37 -1.00 12.47
CA LEU A 169 11.97 -0.27 11.26
C LEU A 169 11.58 1.17 11.59
N ALA A 170 10.82 1.39 12.67
CA ALA A 170 10.45 2.72 13.13
C ALA A 170 11.70 3.55 13.46
N GLU A 171 12.66 2.96 14.18
CA GLU A 171 13.90 3.62 14.55
C GLU A 171 14.77 3.96 13.32
N ASP A 172 14.98 3.00 12.41
CA ASP A 172 15.77 3.22 11.18
C ASP A 172 15.17 4.31 10.29
N LEU A 173 13.85 4.29 10.07
CA LEU A 173 13.17 5.29 9.25
C LEU A 173 13.18 6.67 9.90
N ASN A 174 13.07 6.73 11.23
CA ASN A 174 13.16 7.98 12.00
C ASN A 174 14.57 8.57 11.95
N LYS A 175 15.63 7.75 12.14
CA LYS A 175 17.02 8.19 11.98
C LYS A 175 17.31 8.74 10.58
N LYS A 176 16.67 8.18 9.55
CA LYS A 176 16.74 8.69 8.17
C LYS A 176 15.89 9.94 7.93
N GLY A 177 15.05 10.31 8.89
CA GLY A 177 14.14 11.46 8.85
C GLY A 177 12.94 11.25 7.93
N TYR A 178 12.57 10.01 7.60
CA TYR A 178 11.41 9.72 6.75
C TYR A 178 10.11 9.63 7.54
N VAL A 179 10.19 9.27 8.82
CA VAL A 179 9.05 9.26 9.73
C VAL A 179 9.42 9.92 11.06
N HIS A 180 8.42 10.31 11.85
CA HIS A 180 8.53 10.60 13.28
C HIS A 180 7.96 9.44 14.08
N ARG A 181 8.58 9.09 15.21
CA ARG A 181 8.03 8.12 16.17
C ARG A 181 7.14 8.85 17.18
N GLU A 182 6.08 8.16 17.64
CA GLU A 182 5.20 8.68 18.69
C GLU A 182 5.90 8.70 20.05
N SER A 183 6.70 7.68 20.33
CA SER A 183 7.49 7.55 21.55
C SER A 183 8.96 7.36 21.21
N ASP A 184 9.83 8.01 21.98
CA ASP A 184 11.29 7.84 21.85
C ASP A 184 11.77 6.48 22.39
N TYR A 185 10.99 5.85 23.27
CA TYR A 185 11.38 4.61 23.93
C TYR A 185 10.96 3.37 23.15
N LYS A 186 9.74 2.88 23.40
CA LYS A 186 9.20 1.64 22.82
C LYS A 186 7.94 1.91 22.02
N GLY A 187 7.69 1.07 21.03
CA GLY A 187 6.57 1.20 20.12
C GLY A 187 6.99 1.45 18.67
N ASP A 188 6.07 1.08 17.80
CA ASP A 188 6.21 1.11 16.34
C ASP A 188 5.23 2.08 15.67
N ALA A 189 4.62 2.97 16.45
CA ALA A 189 3.73 4.01 15.94
C ALA A 189 4.55 5.14 15.30
N VAL A 190 4.26 5.40 14.03
CA VAL A 190 5.00 6.38 13.21
C VAL A 190 4.09 7.30 12.41
N LYS A 191 4.57 8.51 12.15
CA LYS A 191 3.96 9.50 11.27
C LYS A 191 4.91 9.84 10.12
N LEU A 192 4.42 9.97 8.89
CA LEU A 192 5.26 10.37 7.75
C LEU A 192 5.75 11.82 7.89
N THR A 193 7.04 12.07 7.61
CA THR A 193 7.55 13.44 7.51
C THR A 193 7.39 14.00 6.10
N ILE A 194 7.55 15.32 5.94
CA ILE A 194 7.66 15.96 4.62
C ILE A 194 8.77 15.31 3.78
N LYS A 195 9.94 15.02 4.40
CA LYS A 195 11.06 14.37 3.70
C LYS A 195 10.68 12.96 3.23
N GLY A 196 9.96 12.20 4.04
CA GLY A 196 9.42 10.88 3.67
C GLY A 196 8.41 10.97 2.53
N ALA A 197 7.48 11.92 2.60
CA ALA A 197 6.51 12.16 1.53
C ALA A 197 7.19 12.50 0.20
N SER A 198 8.12 13.46 0.20
CA SER A 198 8.88 13.81 -1.01
C SER A 198 9.72 12.65 -1.55
N TYR A 199 10.20 11.74 -0.69
CA TYR A 199 10.88 10.52 -1.13
C TYR A 199 9.94 9.63 -1.95
N ILE A 200 8.71 9.41 -1.47
CA ILE A 200 7.70 8.61 -2.17
C ILE A 200 7.24 9.28 -3.45
N GLU A 201 6.98 10.58 -3.45
CA GLU A 201 6.60 11.31 -4.67
C GLU A 201 7.66 11.22 -5.77
N ARG A 202 8.95 11.36 -5.42
CA ARG A 202 10.05 11.17 -6.38
C ARG A 202 10.06 9.76 -6.96
N LYS A 203 9.86 8.76 -6.09
CA LYS A 203 9.81 7.35 -6.50
C LYS A 203 8.61 7.04 -7.38
N LEU A 204 7.43 7.57 -7.06
CA LEU A 204 6.22 7.44 -7.86
C LEU A 204 6.37 8.12 -9.23
N LYS A 205 6.98 9.32 -9.29
CA LYS A 205 7.33 9.98 -10.57
C LYS A 205 8.25 9.12 -11.43
N GLN A 206 9.25 8.46 -10.82
CA GLN A 206 10.12 7.52 -11.54
C GLN A 206 9.37 6.27 -12.04
N ARG A 207 8.41 5.75 -11.26
CA ARG A 207 7.54 4.63 -11.68
C ARG A 207 6.54 5.03 -12.76
N GLY A 208 5.94 6.22 -12.66
CA GLY A 208 5.02 6.78 -13.64
C GLY A 208 5.68 6.99 -15.01
N ASN A 209 6.93 7.44 -15.03
CA ASN A 209 7.73 7.55 -16.25
C ASN A 209 8.15 6.18 -16.84
N LYS A 210 8.04 5.09 -16.07
CA LYS A 210 8.29 3.72 -16.55
C LYS A 210 7.06 3.04 -17.16
N LYS A 211 5.84 3.49 -16.83
CA LYS A 211 4.59 2.76 -17.13
C LYS A 211 4.11 2.84 -18.60
N VAL A 212 4.80 3.58 -19.47
CA VAL A 212 4.46 3.71 -20.91
C VAL A 212 5.47 3.01 -21.83
N LEU A 213 6.60 2.50 -21.30
CA LEU A 213 7.68 1.92 -22.10
C LEU A 213 7.79 0.38 -22.03
N SER A 214 7.00 -0.31 -21.19
CA SER A 214 7.19 -1.74 -20.94
C SER A 214 6.47 -2.67 -21.93
N ASP A 215 5.14 -2.59 -22.02
CA ASP A 215 4.33 -3.66 -22.62
C ASP A 215 4.48 -3.80 -24.14
N ASP A 216 4.67 -2.69 -24.85
CA ASP A 216 4.90 -2.71 -26.31
C ASP A 216 6.23 -3.39 -26.64
N LEU A 217 7.29 -3.09 -25.88
CA LEU A 217 8.61 -3.63 -26.16
C LEU A 217 8.74 -5.09 -25.74
N TYR A 218 8.07 -5.54 -24.68
CA TYR A 218 7.97 -6.98 -24.35
C TYR A 218 7.32 -7.76 -25.49
N LYS A 219 6.20 -7.25 -26.03
CA LYS A 219 5.53 -7.85 -27.19
C LYS A 219 6.45 -7.87 -28.42
N LYS A 220 7.22 -6.80 -28.64
CA LYS A 220 8.18 -6.73 -29.75
C LYS A 220 9.35 -7.70 -29.59
N LEU A 221 9.88 -7.87 -28.37
CA LEU A 221 10.94 -8.86 -28.08
C LEU A 221 10.43 -10.28 -28.29
N ASP A 222 9.19 -10.59 -27.87
CA ASP A 222 8.56 -11.89 -28.11
C ASP A 222 8.33 -12.14 -29.61
N GLU A 223 7.93 -11.11 -30.34
CA GLU A 223 7.72 -11.19 -31.78
C GLU A 223 9.03 -11.41 -32.53
N ILE A 224 10.11 -10.71 -32.16
CA ILE A 224 11.45 -10.94 -32.73
C ILE A 224 11.93 -12.36 -32.43
N THR A 225 11.75 -12.83 -31.20
CA THR A 225 12.13 -14.19 -30.80
C THR A 225 11.43 -15.23 -31.69
N LYS A 226 10.14 -15.03 -31.99
CA LYS A 226 9.38 -15.89 -32.91
C LYS A 226 9.89 -15.79 -34.35
N ARG A 227 10.15 -14.58 -34.85
CA ARG A 227 10.68 -14.35 -36.20
C ARG A 227 12.06 -14.98 -36.39
N LEU A 228 12.95 -14.84 -35.41
CA LEU A 228 14.29 -15.43 -35.45
C LEU A 228 14.25 -16.95 -35.49
N LYS A 229 13.40 -17.58 -34.67
CA LYS A 229 13.15 -19.04 -34.75
C LYS A 229 12.64 -19.46 -36.13
N ALA A 230 11.69 -18.71 -36.70
CA ALA A 230 11.14 -19.00 -38.02
C ALA A 230 12.17 -18.85 -39.16
N LEU A 231 13.14 -17.95 -39.01
CA LEU A 231 14.24 -17.73 -39.94
C LEU A 231 15.40 -18.73 -39.79
N GLY A 232 15.29 -19.68 -38.86
CA GLY A 232 16.32 -20.71 -38.62
C GLY A 232 17.44 -20.29 -37.68
N PHE A 233 17.33 -19.13 -37.02
CA PHE A 233 18.27 -18.70 -35.98
C PHE A 233 17.93 -19.40 -34.66
N GLY A 234 18.58 -20.54 -34.44
CA GLY A 234 18.41 -21.41 -33.28
C GLY A 234 19.56 -21.34 -32.27
N GLN A 235 20.56 -20.49 -32.50
CA GLN A 235 21.74 -20.41 -31.65
C GLN A 235 21.36 -19.85 -30.28
N GLU A 236 21.72 -20.56 -29.21
CA GLU A 236 21.40 -20.20 -27.82
C GLU A 236 21.87 -18.80 -27.45
N ILE A 237 23.02 -18.38 -27.97
CA ILE A 237 23.61 -17.06 -27.75
C ILE A 237 22.65 -15.92 -28.13
N ILE A 238 21.88 -16.05 -29.22
CA ILE A 238 20.93 -15.04 -29.65
C ILE A 238 19.80 -14.88 -28.65
N PHE A 239 19.31 -15.99 -28.09
CA PHE A 239 18.22 -15.96 -27.11
C PHE A 239 18.69 -15.44 -25.75
N ASN A 240 19.90 -15.81 -25.32
CA ASN A 240 20.49 -15.30 -24.09
C ASN A 240 20.65 -13.77 -24.15
N GLU A 241 21.14 -13.25 -25.28
CA GLU A 241 21.28 -11.81 -25.50
C GLU A 241 19.93 -11.06 -25.48
N ILE A 242 18.87 -11.66 -26.04
CA ILE A 242 17.51 -11.09 -26.04
C ILE A 242 16.88 -11.14 -24.64
N GLU A 243 17.07 -12.21 -23.88
CA GLU A 243 16.60 -12.31 -22.48
C GLU A 243 17.33 -11.32 -21.57
N GLU A 244 18.65 -11.14 -21.75
CA GLU A 244 19.38 -10.10 -21.03
C GLU A 244 18.86 -8.68 -21.36
N LEU A 245 18.54 -8.42 -22.63
CA LEU A 245 17.94 -7.15 -23.05
C LEU A 245 16.57 -6.92 -22.41
N ARG A 246 15.79 -7.99 -22.25
CA ARG A 246 14.50 -7.98 -21.55
C ARG A 246 14.67 -7.58 -20.09
N ASP A 247 15.65 -8.16 -19.39
CA ASP A 247 15.95 -7.83 -17.99
C ASP A 247 16.44 -6.40 -17.78
N LEU A 248 17.21 -5.88 -18.75
CA LEU A 248 17.77 -4.53 -18.71
C LEU A 248 16.75 -3.44 -19.04
N GLN A 249 15.66 -3.77 -19.72
CA GLN A 249 14.61 -2.81 -20.08
C GLN A 249 14.03 -2.09 -18.86
N SER A 250 13.79 -2.82 -17.77
CA SER A 250 13.26 -2.26 -16.53
C SER A 250 14.29 -1.43 -15.76
N LYS A 251 15.57 -1.49 -16.12
CA LYS A 251 16.69 -0.89 -15.37
C LYS A 251 17.32 0.31 -16.09
N LEU A 252 17.14 0.44 -17.40
CA LEU A 252 17.81 1.43 -18.24
C LEU A 252 16.84 2.47 -18.84
N SER A 253 17.35 3.66 -19.16
CA SER A 253 16.62 4.65 -19.97
C SER A 253 16.50 4.17 -21.42
N LYS A 254 15.49 4.63 -22.18
CA LYS A 254 15.32 4.27 -23.61
C LYS A 254 16.61 4.46 -24.43
N LYS A 255 17.29 5.60 -24.25
CA LYS A 255 18.54 5.92 -24.96
C LYS A 255 19.66 4.95 -24.59
N THR A 256 19.83 4.66 -23.31
CA THR A 256 20.85 3.71 -22.82
C THR A 256 20.54 2.29 -23.28
N TRP A 257 19.27 1.89 -23.25
CA TRP A 257 18.82 0.58 -23.70
C TRP A 257 19.05 0.38 -25.21
N SER A 258 18.73 1.38 -26.05
CA SER A 258 19.04 1.33 -27.49
C SER A 258 20.55 1.23 -27.77
N GLN A 259 21.40 1.85 -26.95
CA GLN A 259 22.85 1.71 -27.06
C GLN A 259 23.32 0.30 -26.70
N VAL A 260 22.77 -0.31 -25.65
CA VAL A 260 23.07 -1.69 -25.26
C VAL A 260 22.60 -2.66 -26.35
N LEU A 261 21.37 -2.50 -26.86
CA LEU A 261 20.85 -3.28 -27.98
C LEU A 261 21.78 -3.20 -29.19
N LYS A 262 22.25 -2.00 -29.53
CA LYS A 262 23.22 -1.80 -30.63
C LYS A 262 24.52 -2.58 -30.40
N GLY A 263 25.06 -2.55 -29.19
CA GLY A 263 26.28 -3.30 -28.83
C GLY A 263 26.07 -4.80 -28.99
N LYS A 264 25.01 -5.35 -28.38
CA LYS A 264 24.70 -6.78 -28.44
C LYS A 264 24.44 -7.28 -29.87
N LEU A 265 23.73 -6.50 -30.69
CA LEU A 265 23.50 -6.85 -32.10
C LEU A 265 24.78 -6.79 -32.95
N LEU A 266 25.72 -5.92 -32.60
CA LEU A 266 27.04 -5.88 -33.22
C LEU A 266 27.85 -7.12 -32.85
N ASP A 267 27.85 -7.49 -31.57
CA ASP A 267 28.56 -8.68 -31.08
C ASP A 267 28.02 -9.95 -31.75
N LEU A 268 26.69 -10.13 -31.78
CA LEU A 268 26.04 -11.24 -32.49
C LEU A 268 26.34 -11.25 -33.99
N GLY A 269 26.52 -10.08 -34.60
CA GLY A 269 26.90 -9.96 -36.02
C GLY A 269 28.36 -10.34 -36.26
N LEU A 270 29.28 -9.94 -35.37
CA LEU A 270 30.70 -10.28 -35.44
C LEU A 270 30.95 -11.77 -35.22
N GLU A 271 30.17 -12.39 -34.33
CA GLU A 271 30.18 -13.83 -34.08
C GLU A 271 29.47 -14.65 -35.18
N GLN A 272 28.95 -13.99 -36.21
CA GLN A 272 28.18 -14.59 -37.32
C GLN A 272 26.94 -15.36 -36.84
N ALA A 273 26.45 -15.08 -35.63
CA ALA A 273 25.21 -15.65 -35.11
C ALA A 273 24.00 -15.09 -35.87
N ILE A 274 24.05 -13.82 -36.28
CA ILE A 274 23.07 -13.18 -37.16
C ILE A 274 23.78 -12.46 -38.31
N ASN A 275 23.11 -12.34 -39.47
CA ASN A 275 23.61 -11.50 -40.55
C ASN A 275 23.28 -10.02 -40.31
N LYS A 276 23.94 -9.15 -41.08
CA LYS A 276 23.85 -7.69 -40.95
C LYS A 276 22.40 -7.22 -41.16
N GLU A 277 21.70 -7.79 -42.14
CA GLU A 277 20.32 -7.48 -42.48
C GLU A 277 19.36 -7.80 -41.32
N THR A 278 19.60 -8.91 -40.63
CA THR A 278 18.83 -9.34 -39.46
C THR A 278 19.09 -8.43 -38.27
N ALA A 279 20.34 -8.06 -38.01
CA ALA A 279 20.69 -7.08 -36.97
C ALA A 279 20.01 -5.72 -37.21
N PHE A 280 20.00 -5.25 -38.47
CA PHE A 280 19.28 -4.03 -38.86
C PHE A 280 17.78 -4.12 -38.58
N MET A 281 17.15 -5.22 -39.00
CA MET A 281 15.73 -5.46 -38.81
C MET A 281 15.35 -5.50 -37.32
N ILE A 282 16.12 -6.20 -36.49
CA ILE A 282 15.88 -6.28 -35.04
C ILE A 282 15.95 -4.89 -34.42
N TYR A 283 17.01 -4.13 -34.74
CA TYR A 283 17.20 -2.79 -34.17
C TYR A 283 16.06 -1.84 -34.56
N GLU A 284 15.72 -1.79 -35.85
CA GLU A 284 14.66 -0.92 -36.36
C GLU A 284 13.30 -1.28 -35.78
N PHE A 285 12.99 -2.58 -35.65
CA PHE A 285 11.74 -3.04 -35.09
C PHE A 285 11.59 -2.72 -33.59
N LEU A 286 12.67 -2.85 -32.81
CA LEU A 286 12.64 -2.59 -31.36
C LEU A 286 12.67 -1.09 -31.03
N THR A 287 13.35 -0.28 -31.83
CA THR A 287 13.60 1.13 -31.49
C THR A 287 12.74 2.10 -32.30
N ASN A 288 12.16 1.66 -33.41
CA ASN A 288 11.61 2.49 -34.49
C ASN A 288 12.66 3.48 -35.08
N ASP A 289 13.96 3.20 -34.90
CA ASP A 289 15.06 4.02 -35.41
C ASP A 289 15.95 3.19 -36.34
N LYS A 290 16.55 3.84 -37.34
CA LYS A 290 17.52 3.17 -38.22
C LYS A 290 18.86 3.03 -37.52
N LEU A 291 19.39 1.80 -37.50
CA LEU A 291 20.74 1.55 -37.00
C LEU A 291 21.76 2.24 -37.92
N LYS A 292 22.41 3.29 -37.41
CA LYS A 292 23.57 3.89 -38.07
C LYS A 292 24.83 3.19 -37.58
N LEU A 293 25.38 2.30 -38.39
CA LEU A 293 26.77 1.89 -38.24
C LEU A 293 27.61 3.05 -38.79
N MET A 294 28.65 3.47 -38.05
CA MET A 294 29.59 4.47 -38.57
C MET A 294 30.18 3.99 -39.90
#